data_AF-A0A800B0I3-F1
#
_entry.id   AF-A0A800B0I3-F1
#
_cell.length_a   1.000
_cell.length_b   1.000
_cell.length_c   1.000
_cell.angle_alpha   90.00
_cell.angle_beta   90.00
_cell.angle_gamma   90.00
#
_symmetry.space_group_name_H-M   'P 1'
#
loop_
_entity.id
_entity.type
_entity.pdbx_description
1 polymer ?
#
loop_
_entity_poly.entity_id
_entity_poly.type
_entity_poly.pdbx_seq_one_letter_code
_entity_poly.pdbx_strand_id
1 'polypeptide(L)'
;MKRFLLLILFSLTYFLGFSQIININNSADAESSYSLQTLIEDVLISGTCAQINTFTEQVSGLPIDNQNKSYGFFKRPTGSNFPFEAGVVLSTGKAYSGGNVTNGDLVSNDVGLSGDLDLQSALSITNTNDATYIKFNFIPATNTISFKFIMASEEYDGGMECSYADSFAFLLREVGTTNYINMAVLPDGTPVSVTN
;
A
#
# COMPACT_ATOMS: atom_id res chain seq x y z
N MET A 1 33.12 1.27 -44.74
CA MET A 1 32.88 2.21 -43.61
C MET A 1 31.41 2.60 -43.42
N LYS A 2 30.61 2.89 -44.47
CA LYS A 2 29.18 3.26 -44.32
C LYS A 2 28.25 2.18 -43.73
N ARG A 3 28.57 0.89 -43.89
CA ARG A 3 27.77 -0.22 -43.34
C ARG A 3 28.02 -0.52 -41.86
N PHE A 4 29.17 -0.08 -41.33
CA PHE A 4 29.50 -0.23 -39.90
C PHE A 4 28.80 0.84 -39.04
N LEU A 5 28.52 2.02 -39.63
CA LEU A 5 27.80 3.11 -38.97
C LEU A 5 26.33 2.78 -38.71
N LEU A 6 25.71 1.92 -39.56
CA LEU A 6 24.31 1.51 -39.41
C LEU A 6 24.10 0.53 -38.24
N LEU A 7 25.11 -0.28 -37.91
CA LEU A 7 25.08 -1.23 -36.79
C LEU A 7 25.26 -0.54 -35.43
N ILE A 8 26.02 0.56 -35.38
CA ILE A 8 26.17 1.39 -34.17
C ILE A 8 24.89 2.20 -33.89
N LEU A 9 24.14 2.58 -34.94
CA LEU A 9 22.86 3.28 -34.77
C LEU A 9 21.75 2.36 -34.21
N PHE A 10 21.85 1.04 -34.39
CA PHE A 10 20.91 0.05 -33.85
C PHE A 10 21.27 -0.43 -32.44
N SER A 11 22.50 -0.18 -31.96
CA SER A 11 22.93 -0.52 -30.59
C SER A 11 22.67 0.59 -29.57
N LEU A 12 22.00 1.68 -29.99
CA LEU A 12 21.62 2.82 -29.14
C LEU A 12 20.12 2.86 -28.86
N THR A 13 19.42 1.72 -28.90
CA THR A 13 18.18 1.60 -28.14
C THR A 13 18.56 1.59 -26.67
N TYR A 14 18.65 2.78 -26.07
CA TYR A 14 18.49 2.93 -24.64
C TYR A 14 17.24 2.13 -24.27
N PHE A 15 17.44 1.07 -23.50
CA PHE A 15 16.35 0.56 -22.68
C PHE A 15 15.97 1.72 -21.77
N LEU A 16 14.97 2.51 -22.19
CA LEU A 16 14.22 3.34 -21.28
C LEU A 16 13.50 2.35 -20.36
N GLY A 17 14.19 1.92 -19.30
CA GLY A 17 13.55 1.25 -18.19
C GLY A 17 12.56 2.26 -17.61
N PHE A 18 11.28 2.06 -17.88
CA PHE A 18 10.24 2.84 -17.22
C PHE A 18 10.13 2.30 -15.80
N SER A 19 10.78 2.98 -14.85
CA SER A 19 10.50 2.74 -13.44
C SER A 19 9.11 3.33 -13.12
N GLN A 20 8.25 2.49 -12.57
CA GLN A 20 6.97 2.93 -12.03
C GLN A 20 7.24 3.58 -10.68
N ILE A 21 7.33 4.90 -10.67
CA ILE A 21 7.67 5.66 -9.47
C ILE A 21 6.43 6.34 -8.89
N ILE A 22 6.38 6.43 -7.57
CA ILE A 22 5.38 7.20 -6.81
C ILE A 22 6.11 8.06 -5.78
N ASN A 23 5.58 9.25 -5.49
CA ASN A 23 6.03 10.02 -4.34
C ASN A 23 5.15 9.68 -3.16
N ILE A 24 5.73 9.35 -2.01
CA ILE A 24 5.01 9.08 -0.77
C ILE A 24 5.36 10.17 0.24
N ASN A 25 4.35 10.72 0.91
CA ASN A 25 4.47 11.77 1.94
C ASN A 25 5.36 12.96 1.51
N ASN A 26 5.24 13.37 0.25
CA ASN A 26 5.96 14.53 -0.27
C ASN A 26 5.46 15.81 0.45
N SER A 27 6.37 16.58 1.04
CA SER A 27 6.03 17.80 1.80
C SER A 27 5.38 18.90 0.95
N ALA A 28 5.43 18.81 -0.37
CA ALA A 28 4.71 19.71 -1.28
C ALA A 28 3.21 19.40 -1.40
N ASP A 29 2.78 18.19 -1.06
CA ASP A 29 1.37 17.78 -1.04
C ASP A 29 0.82 17.91 0.39
N ALA A 30 -0.28 18.64 0.57
CA ALA A 30 -0.82 18.95 1.90
C ALA A 30 -1.31 17.69 2.63
N GLU A 31 -1.86 16.75 1.87
CA GLU A 31 -2.37 15.45 2.29
C GLU A 31 -1.30 14.60 2.98
N SER A 32 -0.02 14.83 2.66
CA SER A 32 1.10 14.12 3.28
C SER A 32 1.12 14.28 4.79
N SER A 33 0.61 15.39 5.34
CA SER A 33 0.59 15.66 6.79
C SER A 33 -0.72 15.24 7.47
N TYR A 34 -1.63 14.57 6.77
CA TYR A 34 -2.92 14.14 7.31
C TYR A 34 -2.79 12.89 8.19
N SER A 35 -3.74 12.74 9.11
CA SER A 35 -3.93 11.49 9.86
C SER A 35 -4.45 10.39 8.95
N LEU A 36 -4.35 9.13 9.36
CA LEU A 36 -4.85 8.03 8.55
C LEU A 36 -6.38 8.13 8.36
N GLN A 37 -7.13 8.46 9.41
CA GLN A 37 -8.55 8.80 9.29
C GLN A 37 -8.83 9.88 8.22
N THR A 38 -8.13 11.02 8.26
CA THR A 38 -8.37 12.11 7.30
C THR A 38 -7.98 11.70 5.87
N LEU A 39 -6.96 10.85 5.70
CA LEU A 39 -6.66 10.27 4.38
C LEU A 39 -7.80 9.37 3.87
N ILE A 40 -8.45 8.60 4.74
CA ILE A 40 -9.63 7.81 4.34
C ILE A 40 -10.78 8.72 3.92
N GLU A 41 -11.06 9.75 4.72
CA GLU A 41 -12.15 10.71 4.48
C GLU A 41 -11.93 11.51 3.18
N ASP A 42 -10.75 12.14 3.04
CA ASP A 42 -10.51 13.18 2.04
C ASP A 42 -9.81 12.67 0.77
N VAL A 43 -9.20 11.49 0.81
CA VAL A 43 -8.50 10.90 -0.36
C VAL A 43 -9.19 9.64 -0.85
N LEU A 44 -9.45 8.65 0.01
CA LEU A 44 -9.95 7.35 -0.45
C LEU A 44 -11.45 7.35 -0.77
N ILE A 45 -12.26 8.01 0.07
CA ILE A 45 -13.72 7.96 0.02
C ILE A 45 -14.31 9.30 -0.47
N SER A 46 -13.45 10.29 -0.73
CA SER A 46 -13.82 11.60 -1.22
C SER A 46 -14.67 11.53 -2.49
N GLY A 47 -15.70 12.38 -2.54
CA GLY A 47 -16.67 12.42 -3.63
C GLY A 47 -17.74 11.33 -3.57
N THR A 48 -17.74 10.45 -2.56
CA THR A 48 -18.87 9.54 -2.31
C THR A 48 -19.87 10.18 -1.32
N CYS A 49 -21.15 9.77 -1.41
CA CYS A 49 -22.13 10.12 -0.38
C CYS A 49 -22.11 9.15 0.82
N ALA A 50 -21.09 8.29 0.92
CA ALA A 50 -20.97 7.32 2.00
C ALA A 50 -20.80 8.06 3.33
N GLN A 51 -21.57 7.65 4.33
CA GLN A 51 -21.42 8.17 5.69
C GLN A 51 -20.48 7.26 6.44
N ILE A 52 -19.38 7.79 6.97
CA ILE A 52 -18.37 7.03 7.70
C ILE A 52 -18.27 7.52 9.15
N ASN A 53 -18.09 6.59 10.08
CA ASN A 53 -17.94 6.89 11.50
C ASN A 53 -17.26 5.74 12.25
N THR A 54 -17.03 5.93 13.56
CA THR A 54 -16.48 4.92 14.46
C THR A 54 -15.15 4.36 13.94
N PHE A 55 -14.13 5.21 13.96
CA PHE A 55 -12.80 4.83 13.54
C PHE A 55 -12.06 4.07 14.65
N THR A 56 -11.27 3.09 14.25
CA THR A 56 -10.25 2.44 15.06
C THR A 56 -9.07 2.18 14.15
N GLU A 57 -7.89 2.65 14.54
CA GLU A 57 -6.68 2.55 13.74
C GLU A 57 -5.49 2.13 14.61
N GLN A 58 -4.52 1.49 13.97
CA GLN A 58 -3.19 1.24 14.53
C GLN A 58 -2.17 1.73 13.52
N VAL A 59 -1.35 2.68 13.95
CA VAL A 59 -0.32 3.33 13.12
C VAL A 59 0.91 3.64 13.97
N SER A 60 2.06 3.73 13.33
CA SER A 60 3.28 4.29 13.93
C SER A 60 3.52 5.69 13.39
N GLY A 61 4.03 6.59 14.24
CA GLY A 61 4.34 7.98 13.90
C GLY A 61 3.15 8.94 13.93
N LEU A 62 3.46 10.23 14.13
CA LEU A 62 2.47 11.31 14.10
C LEU A 62 2.11 11.68 12.65
N PRO A 63 0.93 12.28 12.39
CA PRO A 63 0.53 12.72 11.04
C PRO A 63 1.57 13.57 10.31
N ILE A 64 2.27 14.44 11.02
CA ILE A 64 3.30 15.33 10.46
C ILE A 64 4.68 14.66 10.27
N ASP A 65 4.86 13.44 10.77
CA ASP A 65 6.13 12.70 10.69
C ASP A 65 6.23 11.96 9.35
N ASN A 66 6.30 12.75 8.29
CA ASN A 66 6.23 12.28 6.91
C ASN A 66 7.28 11.23 6.56
N GLN A 67 8.41 11.19 7.28
CA GLN A 67 9.52 10.27 7.02
C GLN A 67 9.42 8.95 7.78
N ASN A 68 8.80 8.92 8.97
CA ASN A 68 8.82 7.73 9.81
C ASN A 68 7.45 7.10 10.07
N LYS A 69 6.34 7.75 9.71
CA LYS A 69 5.02 7.17 9.93
C LYS A 69 4.74 5.97 9.01
N SER A 70 3.92 5.04 9.48
CA SER A 70 3.68 3.75 8.80
C SER A 70 2.61 3.79 7.71
N TYR A 71 2.09 4.98 7.41
CA TYR A 71 1.06 5.22 6.39
C TYR A 71 1.36 6.50 5.62
N GLY A 72 0.60 6.77 4.56
CA GLY A 72 0.81 8.02 3.86
C GLY A 72 -0.13 8.28 2.70
N PHE A 73 0.05 9.47 2.16
CA PHE A 73 -0.46 9.86 0.86
C PHE A 73 0.59 9.54 -0.20
N PHE A 74 0.18 8.91 -1.30
CA PHE A 74 1.03 8.79 -2.48
C PHE A 74 0.44 9.57 -3.66
N LYS A 75 1.33 10.06 -4.51
CA LYS A 75 0.97 10.73 -5.76
C LYS A 75 1.93 10.35 -6.88
N ARG A 76 1.37 10.07 -8.05
CA ARG A 76 2.13 9.74 -9.25
C ARG A 76 2.83 11.01 -9.78
N PRO A 77 4.16 11.03 -9.87
CA PRO A 77 4.88 12.14 -10.46
C PRO A 77 4.69 12.18 -11.98
N THR A 78 4.94 13.36 -12.56
CA THR A 78 4.91 13.56 -14.02
C THR A 78 5.92 12.63 -14.69
N GLY A 79 5.48 11.91 -15.73
CA GLY A 79 6.31 10.97 -16.47
C GLY A 79 6.31 9.53 -15.94
N SER A 80 5.66 9.27 -14.79
CA SER A 80 5.43 7.90 -14.31
C SER A 80 4.20 7.27 -14.97
N ASN A 81 4.28 5.96 -15.23
CA ASN A 81 3.18 5.14 -15.73
C ASN A 81 2.51 4.28 -14.64
N PHE A 82 2.74 4.59 -13.35
CA PHE A 82 2.05 3.93 -12.25
C PHE A 82 0.51 4.00 -12.45
N PRO A 83 -0.26 2.93 -12.17
CA PRO A 83 -1.66 2.84 -12.58
C PRO A 83 -2.61 3.71 -11.76
N PHE A 84 -2.19 4.17 -10.58
CA PHE A 84 -2.96 5.08 -9.74
C PHE A 84 -2.39 6.50 -9.81
N GLU A 85 -3.27 7.51 -9.87
CA GLU A 85 -2.85 8.91 -9.86
C GLU A 85 -2.43 9.36 -8.46
N ALA A 86 -3.21 8.98 -7.45
CA ALA A 86 -2.94 9.22 -6.05
C ALA A 86 -3.72 8.21 -5.20
N GLY A 87 -3.41 8.15 -3.91
CA GLY A 87 -4.13 7.31 -2.96
C GLY A 87 -3.47 7.24 -1.59
N VAL A 88 -3.91 6.26 -0.81
CA VAL A 88 -3.40 5.97 0.53
C VAL A 88 -2.46 4.77 0.45
N VAL A 89 -1.36 4.83 1.17
CA VAL A 89 -0.44 3.71 1.39
C VAL A 89 -0.46 3.32 2.86
N LEU A 90 -0.51 2.02 3.13
CA LEU A 90 -0.23 1.43 4.43
C LEU A 90 1.05 0.60 4.30
N SER A 91 1.86 0.55 5.34
CA SER A 91 3.11 -0.18 5.35
C SER A 91 3.30 -0.89 6.69
N THR A 92 3.95 -2.05 6.65
CA THR A 92 4.54 -2.73 7.82
C THR A 92 5.82 -2.05 8.29
N GLY A 93 6.30 -1.03 7.58
CA GLY A 93 7.44 -0.21 7.95
C GLY A 93 7.17 1.27 7.77
N LYS A 94 8.17 2.02 7.32
CA LYS A 94 8.04 3.46 7.01
C LYS A 94 7.50 3.64 5.60
N ALA A 95 6.31 4.23 5.48
CA ALA A 95 5.67 4.42 4.17
C ALA A 95 6.53 5.25 3.21
N TYR A 96 7.23 6.29 3.73
CA TYR A 96 8.09 7.16 2.93
C TYR A 96 9.14 6.42 2.11
N SER A 97 9.66 5.31 2.65
CA SER A 97 10.74 4.57 2.03
C SER A 97 10.33 3.78 0.79
N GLY A 98 9.02 3.56 0.57
CA GLY A 98 8.49 3.02 -0.69
C GLY A 98 8.36 4.06 -1.82
N GLY A 99 8.78 5.30 -1.57
CA GLY A 99 8.71 6.39 -2.54
C GLY A 99 9.82 6.37 -3.59
N ASN A 100 9.87 7.44 -4.37
CA ASN A 100 10.79 7.62 -5.49
C ASN A 100 12.22 8.05 -5.07
N VAL A 101 12.82 7.33 -4.13
CA VAL A 101 14.23 7.50 -3.74
C VAL A 101 14.93 6.18 -3.93
N THR A 102 15.98 6.15 -4.76
CA THR A 102 16.81 4.95 -4.89
C THR A 102 17.41 4.62 -3.53
N ASN A 103 17.06 3.45 -3.00
CA ASN A 103 17.68 2.88 -1.82
C ASN A 103 18.59 1.72 -2.25
N GLY A 104 19.85 1.75 -1.82
CA GLY A 104 20.81 0.67 -2.07
C GLY A 104 20.75 -0.45 -1.03
N ASP A 105 20.04 -0.21 0.07
CA ASP A 105 19.90 -1.12 1.20
C ASP A 105 18.47 -1.69 1.24
N LEU A 106 18.31 -2.83 1.93
CA LEU A 106 17.00 -3.40 2.23
C LEU A 106 16.17 -2.38 3.04
N VAL A 107 14.92 -2.17 2.62
CA VAL A 107 13.99 -1.23 3.25
C VAL A 107 13.23 -1.90 4.40
N SER A 108 13.95 -2.60 5.28
CA SER A 108 13.35 -3.23 6.46
C SER A 108 13.30 -2.22 7.61
N ASN A 109 12.08 -1.86 8.03
CA ASN A 109 11.86 -0.91 9.12
C ASN A 109 10.87 -1.52 10.11
N ASP A 110 11.37 -2.01 11.23
CA ASP A 110 10.55 -2.37 12.39
C ASP A 110 9.92 -1.08 12.96
N VAL A 111 8.59 -1.05 13.06
CA VAL A 111 7.82 0.07 13.61
C VAL A 111 7.24 -0.24 14.99
N GLY A 112 7.50 -1.44 15.50
CA GLY A 112 7.18 -1.90 16.85
C GLY A 112 5.68 -2.05 17.12
N LEU A 113 4.85 -2.19 16.08
CA LEU A 113 3.40 -2.35 16.28
C LEU A 113 3.08 -3.83 16.50
N SER A 114 2.03 -4.08 17.29
CA SER A 114 1.46 -5.42 17.39
C SER A 114 0.88 -5.89 16.05
N GLY A 115 0.69 -7.20 15.90
CA GLY A 115 -0.09 -7.76 14.81
C GLY A 115 -1.58 -7.39 14.84
N ASP A 116 -2.33 -7.98 13.91
CA ASP A 116 -3.78 -7.79 13.77
C ASP A 116 -4.52 -9.13 13.85
N LEU A 117 -5.42 -9.26 14.83
CA LEU A 117 -6.18 -10.49 15.07
C LEU A 117 -7.27 -10.73 14.01
N ASP A 118 -7.85 -9.68 13.45
CA ASP A 118 -8.85 -9.77 12.39
C ASP A 118 -8.19 -10.29 11.11
N LEU A 119 -6.97 -9.81 10.77
CA LEU A 119 -6.14 -10.31 9.67
C LEU A 119 -5.75 -11.78 9.87
N GLN A 120 -5.26 -12.12 11.06
CA GLN A 120 -4.90 -13.49 11.41
C GLN A 120 -6.09 -14.45 11.23
N SER A 121 -7.26 -14.06 11.72
CA SER A 121 -8.48 -14.86 11.57
C SER A 121 -8.91 -14.98 10.12
N ALA A 122 -8.80 -13.92 9.33
CA ALA A 122 -9.22 -13.90 7.93
C ALA A 122 -8.34 -14.76 7.02
N LEU A 123 -7.05 -14.87 7.34
CA LEU A 123 -6.07 -15.60 6.53
C LEU A 123 -5.66 -16.95 7.13
N SER A 124 -6.17 -17.30 8.32
CA SER A 124 -5.78 -18.50 9.07
C SER A 124 -4.27 -18.54 9.37
N ILE A 125 -3.69 -17.38 9.69
CA ILE A 125 -2.28 -17.20 10.06
C ILE A 125 -2.16 -16.77 11.53
N THR A 126 -0.94 -16.80 12.07
CA THR A 126 -0.65 -16.36 13.45
C THR A 126 0.64 -15.55 13.50
N ASN A 127 0.89 -14.88 14.62
CA ASN A 127 2.13 -14.14 14.90
C ASN A 127 2.45 -13.04 13.86
N THR A 128 1.41 -12.32 13.43
CA THR A 128 1.61 -11.09 12.64
C THR A 128 2.25 -10.00 13.51
N ASN A 129 3.02 -9.11 12.90
CA ASN A 129 3.66 -7.96 13.54
C ASN A 129 3.53 -6.74 12.64
N ASP A 130 3.81 -5.56 13.19
CA ASP A 130 3.87 -4.30 12.47
C ASP A 130 2.60 -3.93 11.69
N ALA A 131 1.44 -4.30 12.22
CA ALA A 131 0.19 -4.09 11.52
C ALA A 131 -0.19 -2.61 11.50
N THR A 132 -0.22 -2.02 10.31
CA THR A 132 -0.85 -0.72 10.07
C THR A 132 -2.25 -0.95 9.50
N TYR A 133 -3.28 -0.49 10.20
CA TYR A 133 -4.67 -0.67 9.75
C TYR A 133 -5.56 0.50 10.14
N ILE A 134 -6.69 0.59 9.44
CA ILE A 134 -7.82 1.43 9.80
C ILE A 134 -9.13 0.68 9.55
N LYS A 135 -10.03 0.81 10.52
CA LYS A 135 -11.37 0.24 10.52
C LYS A 135 -12.36 1.35 10.81
N PHE A 136 -13.47 1.34 10.08
CA PHE A 136 -14.57 2.27 10.27
C PHE A 136 -15.88 1.64 9.85
N ASN A 137 -16.97 2.14 10.41
CA ASN A 137 -18.30 1.83 9.93
C ASN A 137 -18.62 2.74 8.75
N PHE A 138 -19.34 2.22 7.77
CA PHE A 138 -19.87 3.03 6.69
C PHE A 138 -21.31 2.64 6.35
N ILE A 139 -22.09 3.62 5.90
CA ILE A 139 -23.38 3.40 5.24
C ILE A 139 -23.17 3.62 3.75
N PRO A 140 -23.29 2.57 2.91
CA PRO A 140 -23.02 2.71 1.49
C PRO A 140 -24.09 3.56 0.81
N ALA A 141 -23.66 4.42 -0.12
CA ALA A 141 -24.58 5.19 -0.94
C ALA A 141 -25.22 4.35 -2.07
N THR A 142 -24.61 3.21 -2.41
CA THR A 142 -25.08 2.31 -3.48
C THR A 142 -24.94 0.85 -3.08
N ASN A 143 -25.55 -0.06 -3.83
CA ASN A 143 -25.46 -1.50 -3.56
C ASN A 143 -24.10 -2.12 -3.97
N THR A 144 -23.14 -1.32 -4.43
CA THR A 144 -21.84 -1.81 -4.89
C THR A 144 -20.73 -0.91 -4.37
N ILE A 145 -19.68 -1.55 -3.88
CA ILE A 145 -18.45 -0.89 -3.43
C ILE A 145 -17.29 -1.63 -4.06
N SER A 146 -16.32 -0.88 -4.56
CA SER A 146 -15.10 -1.43 -5.16
C SER A 146 -13.93 -0.56 -4.79
N PHE A 147 -12.82 -1.19 -4.39
CA PHE A 147 -11.55 -0.53 -4.18
C PHE A 147 -10.51 -1.17 -5.08
N LYS A 148 -9.64 -0.35 -5.66
CA LYS A 148 -8.45 -0.85 -6.34
C LYS A 148 -7.30 -0.79 -5.35
N PHE A 149 -6.50 -1.84 -5.30
CA PHE A 149 -5.32 -1.91 -4.46
C PHE A 149 -4.16 -2.51 -5.26
N ILE A 150 -2.95 -2.23 -4.78
CA ILE A 150 -1.72 -2.93 -5.16
C ILE A 150 -1.10 -3.38 -3.85
N MET A 151 -0.70 -4.64 -3.79
CA MET A 151 0.18 -5.15 -2.75
C MET A 151 1.60 -5.20 -3.31
N ALA A 152 2.57 -4.74 -2.53
CA ALA A 152 3.99 -4.81 -2.87
C ALA A 152 4.78 -5.27 -1.65
N SER A 153 5.84 -6.02 -1.89
CA SER A 153 6.79 -6.50 -0.89
C SER A 153 8.22 -6.32 -1.43
N GLU A 154 9.20 -6.22 -0.53
CA GLU A 154 10.63 -6.09 -0.79
C GLU A 154 11.47 -7.33 -0.38
N GLU A 155 10.93 -8.35 0.28
CA GLU A 155 11.69 -9.45 0.91
C GLU A 155 12.19 -10.53 -0.08
N TYR A 156 12.57 -10.14 -1.30
CA TYR A 156 13.13 -11.05 -2.31
C TYR A 156 14.66 -11.12 -2.22
N ASP A 157 15.19 -11.56 -1.07
CA ASP A 157 16.62 -11.49 -0.73
C ASP A 157 17.36 -12.85 -0.74
N GLY A 158 16.65 -13.95 -0.94
CA GLY A 158 17.19 -15.30 -1.02
C GLY A 158 16.93 -16.19 0.21
N GLY A 159 16.33 -15.65 1.29
CA GLY A 159 16.07 -16.41 2.51
C GLY A 159 14.79 -16.06 3.28
N MET A 160 14.36 -14.79 3.28
CA MET A 160 13.16 -14.37 4.04
C MET A 160 11.88 -14.87 3.39
N GLU A 161 11.89 -14.97 2.06
CA GLU A 161 10.87 -15.55 1.21
C GLU A 161 10.15 -16.78 1.76
N CYS A 162 10.93 -17.76 2.18
CA CYS A 162 10.40 -19.06 2.56
C CYS A 162 9.85 -19.09 3.99
N SER A 163 10.11 -18.04 4.78
CA SER A 163 9.91 -18.04 6.24
C SER A 163 8.95 -16.96 6.72
N TYR A 164 8.78 -15.89 5.95
CA TYR A 164 7.94 -14.74 6.29
C TYR A 164 6.96 -14.47 5.16
N ALA A 165 5.79 -13.97 5.55
CA ALA A 165 4.71 -13.69 4.62
C ALA A 165 4.13 -12.31 4.87
N ASP A 166 4.13 -11.48 3.84
CA ASP A 166 3.44 -10.21 3.83
C ASP A 166 1.97 -10.41 3.50
N SER A 167 1.11 -9.95 4.40
CA SER A 167 -0.30 -10.27 4.38
C SER A 167 -1.16 -9.03 4.33
N PHE A 168 -2.16 -9.04 3.44
CA PHE A 168 -3.11 -7.96 3.28
C PHE A 168 -4.54 -8.50 3.27
N ALA A 169 -5.46 -7.77 3.89
CA ALA A 169 -6.88 -8.08 3.81
C ALA A 169 -7.73 -6.83 3.70
N PHE A 170 -8.85 -6.97 3.01
CA PHE A 170 -9.92 -5.98 3.02
C PHE A 170 -11.14 -6.63 3.66
N LEU A 171 -11.41 -6.30 4.93
CA LEU A 171 -12.38 -7.02 5.73
C LEU A 171 -13.71 -6.28 5.80
N LEU A 172 -14.78 -6.93 5.34
CA LEU A 172 -16.13 -6.41 5.38
C LEU A 172 -17.02 -7.28 6.28
N ARG A 173 -17.80 -6.64 7.14
CA ARG A 173 -18.88 -7.29 7.90
C ARG A 173 -19.99 -6.30 8.21
N GLU A 174 -21.15 -6.85 8.56
CA GLU A 174 -22.25 -6.06 9.10
C GLU A 174 -21.96 -5.63 10.56
N VAL A 175 -22.42 -4.44 10.93
CA VAL A 175 -22.31 -3.96 12.32
C VAL A 175 -23.11 -4.89 13.24
N GLY A 176 -22.48 -5.33 14.33
CA GLY A 176 -23.08 -6.29 15.28
C GLY A 176 -22.80 -7.77 14.99
N THR A 177 -22.22 -8.12 13.83
CA THR A 177 -21.76 -9.48 13.56
C THR A 177 -20.28 -9.68 13.91
N THR A 178 -19.82 -10.94 13.96
CA THR A 178 -18.43 -11.30 14.30
C THR A 178 -17.59 -11.69 13.10
N ASN A 179 -18.20 -12.18 12.02
CA ASN A 179 -17.48 -12.81 10.93
C ASN A 179 -17.21 -11.80 9.80
N TYR A 180 -15.94 -11.61 9.46
CA TYR A 180 -15.54 -10.84 8.29
C TYR A 180 -15.53 -11.68 7.02
N ILE A 181 -15.80 -11.02 5.91
CA ILE A 181 -15.54 -11.48 4.56
C ILE A 181 -14.28 -10.74 4.08
N ASN A 182 -13.24 -11.48 3.69
CA ASN A 182 -12.08 -10.88 3.04
C ASN A 182 -12.39 -10.66 1.55
N MET A 183 -12.39 -9.40 1.14
CA MET A 183 -12.60 -8.98 -0.25
C MET A 183 -11.30 -8.90 -1.05
N ALA A 184 -10.15 -8.96 -0.39
CA ALA A 184 -8.84 -8.98 -1.03
C ALA A 184 -8.47 -10.43 -1.38
N VAL A 185 -9.10 -10.94 -2.43
CA VAL A 185 -8.89 -12.30 -2.97
C VAL A 185 -8.63 -12.26 -4.48
N LEU A 186 -7.88 -13.23 -4.97
CA LEU A 186 -7.71 -13.50 -6.40
C LEU A 186 -9.02 -14.05 -7.01
N PRO A 187 -9.15 -14.12 -8.36
CA PRO A 187 -10.36 -14.62 -9.00
C PRO A 187 -10.80 -16.03 -8.60
N ASP A 188 -9.87 -16.86 -8.11
CA ASP A 188 -10.14 -18.20 -7.60
C ASP A 188 -10.50 -18.25 -6.11
N GLY A 189 -10.53 -17.09 -5.44
CA GLY A 189 -10.81 -16.96 -4.00
C GLY A 189 -9.59 -17.04 -3.10
N THR A 190 -8.39 -17.22 -3.65
CA THR A 190 -7.13 -17.25 -2.88
C THR A 190 -6.91 -15.89 -2.21
N PRO A 191 -6.73 -15.83 -0.88
CA PRO A 191 -6.42 -14.58 -0.20
C PRO A 191 -5.11 -13.95 -0.69
N VAL A 192 -5.06 -12.62 -0.72
CA VAL A 192 -3.83 -11.89 -1.05
C VAL A 192 -2.87 -11.94 0.14
N SER A 193 -1.96 -12.91 0.09
CA SER A 193 -0.81 -13.03 0.98
C SER A 193 0.35 -13.54 0.15
N VAL A 194 1.52 -12.96 0.35
CA VAL A 194 2.75 -13.37 -0.34
C VAL A 194 3.67 -13.93 0.72
N THR A 195 3.77 -15.26 0.78
CA THR A 195 4.97 -15.89 1.33
C THR A 195 6.04 -15.62 0.30
N ASN A 196 7.06 -14.85 0.70
CA ASN A 196 7.93 -14.19 -0.26
C ASN A 196 8.80 -15.16 -1.05
#